data_AF-A0A2Z6MT13-F1
#
_entry.id   AF-A0A2Z6MT13-F1
#
_cell.length_a   1.000
_cell.length_b   1.000
_cell.length_c   1.000
_cell.angle_alpha   90.00
_cell.angle_beta   90.00
_cell.angle_gamma   90.00
#
_symmetry.space_group_name_H-M   'P 1'
#
loop_
_entity.id
_entity.type
_entity.pdbx_description
1 polymer ?
#
loop_
_entity_poly.entity_id
_entity_poly.type
_entity_poly.pdbx_seq_one_letter_code
_entity_poly.pdbx_strand_id
1 'polypeptide(L)'
;MPKTLACFEEYREIVKINAKKLHDKNHHPRCVVDGNELLMFHGTNIACSLGINNSYSLCNLDYCGVCQILRYGFSTNKKFQGALGVYTTSTSGKAFDSIDDERAFTRKSVIVCRVIAGRVHSPFEEIQGKVDSRFDSLAEKLSKHGNIEELNLLNPKALLPCFVVIYKQQTVKIKRFHSSSRISSI
;
A
#
# COMPACT_ATOMS: atom_id res chain seq x y z
N MET A 1 -2.95 4.09 -18.41
CA MET A 1 -2.38 5.07 -17.46
C MET A 1 -2.97 6.48 -17.53
N PRO A 2 -3.25 7.11 -18.70
CA PRO A 2 -3.75 8.49 -18.73
C PRO A 2 -5.02 8.70 -17.89
N LYS A 3 -5.95 7.73 -17.95
CA LYS A 3 -7.18 7.74 -17.14
C LYS A 3 -6.93 7.66 -15.63
N THR A 4 -5.99 6.82 -15.19
CA THR A 4 -5.64 6.67 -13.77
C THR A 4 -5.05 7.95 -13.20
N LEU A 5 -4.13 8.58 -13.94
CA LEU A 5 -3.55 9.87 -13.55
C LEU A 5 -4.63 10.96 -13.48
N ALA A 6 -5.51 11.05 -14.48
CA ALA A 6 -6.60 12.02 -14.48
C ALA A 6 -7.54 11.84 -13.28
N CYS A 7 -7.95 10.61 -12.96
CA CYS A 7 -8.78 10.33 -11.79
C CYS A 7 -8.08 10.66 -10.45
N PHE A 8 -6.76 10.45 -10.37
CA PHE A 8 -5.97 10.79 -9.20
C PHE A 8 -5.86 12.30 -8.99
N GLU A 9 -5.58 13.06 -10.07
CA GLU A 9 -5.53 14.52 -10.04
C GLU A 9 -6.91 15.13 -9.75
N GLU A 10 -7.98 14.59 -10.34
CA GLU A 10 -9.37 14.97 -10.03
C GLU A 10 -9.68 14.74 -8.54
N TYR A 11 -9.29 13.58 -7.99
CA TYR A 11 -9.49 13.28 -6.58
C TYR A 11 -8.71 14.24 -5.66
N ARG A 12 -7.47 14.60 -6.03
CA ARG A 12 -6.69 15.63 -5.32
C ARG A 12 -7.47 16.95 -5.24
N GLU A 13 -8.03 17.41 -6.36
CA GLU A 13 -8.79 18.67 -6.37
C GLU A 13 -10.06 18.58 -5.53
N ILE A 14 -10.77 17.45 -5.55
CA ILE A 14 -11.93 17.22 -4.67
C ILE A 14 -11.54 17.35 -3.19
N VAL A 15 -10.44 16.71 -2.77
CA VAL A 15 -9.95 16.81 -1.39
C VAL A 15 -9.61 18.25 -1.02
N LYS A 16 -8.91 18.98 -1.89
CA LYS A 16 -8.56 20.39 -1.66
C LYS A 16 -9.79 21.29 -1.55
N ILE A 17 -10.80 21.10 -2.40
CA ILE A 17 -12.05 21.85 -2.35
C ILE A 17 -12.80 21.55 -1.04
N ASN A 18 -12.89 20.28 -0.66
CA ASN A 18 -13.58 19.87 0.57
C ASN A 18 -12.88 20.43 1.82
N ALA A 19 -11.54 20.44 1.82
CA ALA A 19 -10.76 21.03 2.91
C ALA A 19 -10.99 22.54 3.06
N LYS A 20 -11.21 23.29 1.97
CA LYS A 20 -11.52 24.73 2.01
C LYS A 20 -12.94 25.05 2.51
N LYS A 21 -13.91 24.19 2.19
CA LYS A 21 -15.33 24.40 2.54
C LYS A 21 -15.62 24.22 4.02
N LEU A 22 -14.88 23.31 4.66
CA LEU A 22 -14.99 23.11 6.08
C LEU A 22 -14.26 24.26 6.77
N HIS A 23 -15.00 25.17 7.39
CA HIS A 23 -14.48 26.21 8.28
C HIS A 23 -13.86 25.63 9.58
N ASP A 24 -13.43 24.37 9.54
CA ASP A 24 -12.83 23.67 10.65
C ASP A 24 -11.38 24.12 10.75
N LYS A 25 -11.07 24.82 11.85
CA LYS A 25 -9.75 25.43 12.11
C LYS A 25 -8.64 24.39 12.30
N ASN A 26 -8.99 23.10 12.33
CA ASN A 26 -8.11 21.98 12.66
C ASN A 26 -7.70 21.12 11.45
N HIS A 27 -7.98 21.53 10.21
CA HIS A 27 -7.52 20.78 9.04
C HIS A 27 -6.01 20.98 8.80
N HIS A 28 -5.31 19.91 8.40
CA HIS A 28 -3.89 19.98 8.07
C HIS A 28 -3.67 20.92 6.87
N PRO A 29 -2.79 21.95 6.93
CA PRO A 29 -2.62 22.93 5.85
C PRO A 29 -2.36 22.31 4.47
N ARG A 30 -1.64 21.17 4.47
CA ARG A 30 -1.37 20.41 3.25
C ARG A 30 -2.62 19.89 2.54
N CYS A 31 -3.72 19.63 3.24
CA CYS A 31 -4.98 19.21 2.62
C CYS A 31 -5.47 20.24 1.58
N VAL A 32 -5.26 21.53 1.82
CA VAL A 32 -5.69 22.62 0.93
C VAL A 32 -4.67 22.87 -0.19
N VAL A 33 -3.40 22.61 0.07
CA VAL A 33 -2.29 22.89 -0.86
C VAL A 33 -2.11 21.76 -1.88
N ASP A 34 -1.89 20.54 -1.41
CA ASP A 34 -1.53 19.38 -2.24
C ASP A 34 -2.44 18.16 -2.00
N GLY A 35 -3.48 18.30 -1.17
CA GLY A 35 -4.34 17.18 -0.79
C GLY A 35 -3.73 16.30 0.31
N ASN A 36 -2.73 16.81 1.04
CA ASN A 36 -1.90 16.06 1.99
C ASN A 36 -1.23 14.86 1.31
N GLU A 37 -0.48 15.17 0.26
CA GLU A 37 0.12 14.14 -0.58
C GLU A 37 1.27 13.41 0.15
N LEU A 38 1.30 12.08 0.09
CA LEU A 38 2.35 11.26 0.69
C LEU A 38 2.93 10.31 -0.35
N LEU A 39 4.19 9.93 -0.14
CA LEU A 39 4.76 8.77 -0.80
C LEU A 39 4.58 7.56 0.13
N MET A 40 3.86 6.55 -0.33
CA MET A 40 3.54 5.35 0.46
C MET A 40 3.81 4.08 -0.35
N PHE A 41 3.89 2.96 0.34
CA PHE A 41 4.14 1.65 -0.24
C PHE A 41 2.91 0.75 -0.11
N HIS A 42 2.62 -0.02 -1.16
CA HIS A 42 1.57 -1.02 -1.17
C HIS A 42 2.18 -2.39 -1.49
N GLY A 43 1.93 -3.38 -0.64
CA GLY A 43 2.36 -4.76 -0.85
C GLY A 43 1.38 -5.50 -1.76
N THR A 44 1.90 -6.24 -2.74
CA THR A 44 1.07 -7.09 -3.61
C THR A 44 1.87 -8.26 -4.19
N ASN A 45 1.22 -9.13 -4.96
CA ASN A 45 1.83 -10.32 -5.55
C ASN A 45 2.00 -10.21 -7.08
N ILE A 46 2.92 -11.03 -7.60
CA ILE A 46 3.17 -11.25 -9.02
C ILE A 46 3.01 -12.74 -9.28
N ALA A 47 2.07 -13.07 -10.16
CA ALA A 47 1.75 -14.45 -10.53
C ALA A 47 2.11 -14.80 -11.99
N CYS A 48 2.85 -13.92 -12.67
CA CYS A 48 3.33 -14.11 -14.04
C CYS A 48 4.85 -13.87 -14.13
N SER A 49 5.39 -13.84 -15.34
CA SER A 49 6.81 -13.63 -15.61
C SER A 49 7.28 -12.16 -15.55
N LEU A 50 6.43 -11.22 -15.11
CA LEU A 50 6.79 -9.79 -15.00
C LEU A 50 8.10 -9.60 -14.22
N GLY A 51 9.07 -8.89 -14.81
CA GLY A 51 10.40 -8.67 -14.25
C GLY A 51 11.37 -9.86 -14.34
N ILE A 52 10.98 -10.98 -14.95
CA ILE A 52 11.88 -12.09 -15.30
C ILE A 52 12.32 -11.92 -16.75
N ASN A 53 13.61 -12.12 -17.04
CA ASN A 53 14.16 -12.07 -18.40
C ASN A 53 13.74 -10.81 -19.18
N ASN A 54 13.69 -9.65 -18.50
CA ASN A 54 13.23 -8.37 -19.05
C ASN A 54 11.80 -8.40 -19.64
N SER A 55 10.93 -9.28 -19.12
CA SER A 55 9.51 -9.25 -19.46
C SER A 55 8.80 -8.12 -18.72
N TYR A 56 8.19 -7.21 -19.48
CA TYR A 56 7.37 -6.11 -18.97
C TYR A 56 5.88 -6.27 -19.34
N SER A 57 5.53 -7.39 -19.97
CA SER A 57 4.17 -7.67 -20.42
C SER A 57 3.27 -7.98 -19.23
N LEU A 58 2.18 -7.23 -19.10
CA LEU A 58 1.17 -7.47 -18.08
C LEU A 58 0.32 -8.70 -18.47
N CYS A 59 0.10 -9.62 -17.55
CA CYS A 59 -0.83 -10.73 -17.76
C CYS A 59 -2.29 -10.30 -17.49
N ASN A 60 -3.25 -11.22 -17.71
CA ASN A 60 -4.67 -11.04 -17.40
C ASN A 60 -5.14 -11.95 -16.26
N LEU A 61 -4.22 -12.50 -15.45
CA LEU A 61 -4.58 -13.36 -14.32
C LEU A 61 -5.20 -12.52 -13.20
N ASP A 62 -6.39 -12.90 -12.73
CA ASP A 62 -7.12 -12.18 -11.67
C ASP A 62 -6.38 -12.19 -10.33
N TYR A 63 -5.53 -13.19 -10.10
CA TYR A 63 -4.72 -13.34 -8.90
C TYR A 63 -3.31 -12.73 -9.03
N CYS A 64 -2.99 -12.02 -10.11
CA CYS A 64 -1.73 -11.28 -10.26
C CYS A 64 -1.92 -9.81 -9.90
N GLY A 65 -1.77 -9.48 -8.61
CA GLY A 65 -2.06 -8.17 -8.05
C GLY A 65 -1.36 -7.00 -8.76
N VAL A 66 -0.07 -7.10 -9.07
CA VAL A 66 0.62 -6.05 -9.85
C VAL A 66 -0.05 -5.79 -11.20
N CYS A 67 -0.39 -6.84 -11.96
CA CYS A 67 -0.98 -6.68 -13.29
C CYS A 67 -2.41 -6.12 -13.20
N GLN A 68 -3.19 -6.58 -12.21
CA GLN A 68 -4.53 -6.05 -11.95
C GLN A 68 -4.48 -4.55 -11.62
N ILE A 69 -3.59 -4.14 -10.72
CA ILE A 69 -3.42 -2.73 -10.33
C ILE A 69 -2.99 -1.87 -11.52
N LEU A 70 -2.00 -2.33 -12.31
CA LEU A 70 -1.51 -1.54 -13.45
C LEU A 70 -2.52 -1.43 -14.60
N ARG A 71 -3.38 -2.45 -14.78
CA ARG A 71 -4.41 -2.44 -15.84
C ARG A 71 -5.67 -1.68 -15.43
N TYR A 72 -6.15 -1.93 -14.22
CA TYR A 72 -7.50 -1.54 -13.79
C TYR A 72 -7.52 -0.57 -12.61
N GLY A 73 -6.39 -0.38 -11.93
CA GLY A 73 -6.27 0.44 -10.73
C GLY A 73 -6.40 -0.37 -9.44
N PHE A 74 -6.30 0.32 -8.31
CA PHE A 74 -6.44 -0.32 -6.99
C PHE A 74 -7.87 -0.74 -6.71
N SER A 75 -8.01 -1.84 -5.98
CA SER A 75 -9.27 -2.31 -5.40
C SER A 75 -9.13 -2.31 -3.89
N THR A 76 -10.21 -2.03 -3.17
CA THR A 76 -10.20 -2.04 -1.72
C THR A 76 -9.97 -3.46 -1.21
N ASN A 77 -8.99 -3.64 -0.31
CA ASN A 77 -8.45 -4.95 0.05
C ASN A 77 -8.42 -5.21 1.56
N LYS A 78 -8.66 -4.21 2.41
CA LYS A 78 -8.57 -4.36 3.86
C LYS A 78 -9.70 -3.61 4.56
N LYS A 79 -10.34 -4.27 5.53
CA LYS A 79 -11.33 -3.63 6.41
C LYS A 79 -10.63 -3.19 7.69
N PHE A 80 -10.72 -1.91 8.03
CA PHE A 80 -10.19 -1.34 9.27
C PHE A 80 -11.24 -0.39 9.89
N GLN A 81 -11.48 -0.53 11.20
CA GLN A 81 -12.50 0.24 11.93
C GLN A 81 -13.87 0.27 11.22
N GLY A 82 -14.27 -0.85 10.61
CA GLY A 82 -15.54 -0.95 9.88
C GLY A 82 -15.54 -0.44 8.45
N ALA A 83 -14.52 0.30 8.02
CA ALA A 83 -14.38 0.84 6.66
C ALA A 83 -13.49 -0.04 5.78
N LEU A 84 -13.88 -0.24 4.53
CA LEU A 84 -13.11 -1.00 3.54
C LEU A 84 -12.26 -0.01 2.72
N GLY A 85 -10.95 -0.25 2.64
CA GLY A 85 -10.00 0.64 2.00
C GLY A 85 -8.81 -0.07 1.37
N VAL A 86 -7.88 0.73 0.83
CA VAL A 86 -6.60 0.27 0.29
C VAL A 86 -5.52 0.53 1.34
N TYR A 87 -4.91 -0.54 1.85
CA TYR A 87 -3.85 -0.44 2.84
C TYR A 87 -2.51 -0.03 2.23
N THR A 88 -1.84 0.92 2.87
CA THR A 88 -0.50 1.41 2.50
C THR A 88 0.35 1.66 3.74
N THR A 89 1.67 1.66 3.57
CA THR A 89 2.63 1.87 4.67
C THR A 89 3.72 2.87 4.27
N SER A 90 4.37 3.46 5.27
CA SER A 90 5.50 4.38 5.10
C SER A 90 6.83 3.69 4.73
N THR A 91 6.91 2.37 4.84
CA THR A 91 8.14 1.61 4.57
C THR A 91 7.88 0.37 3.73
N SER A 92 8.80 0.08 2.81
CA SER A 92 8.67 -1.07 1.90
C SER A 92 8.69 -2.42 2.63
N GLY A 93 9.44 -2.54 3.73
CA GLY A 93 9.47 -3.75 4.57
C GLY A 93 8.09 -4.10 5.13
N LYS A 94 7.41 -3.14 5.76
CA LYS A 94 6.04 -3.36 6.25
C LYS A 94 5.05 -3.67 5.13
N ALA A 95 5.17 -2.98 4.00
CA ALA A 95 4.34 -3.30 2.83
C ALA A 95 4.58 -4.76 2.38
N PHE A 96 5.83 -5.20 2.33
CA PHE A 96 6.20 -6.56 1.98
C PHE A 96 5.64 -7.60 2.97
N ASP A 97 5.75 -7.32 4.27
CA ASP A 97 5.27 -8.20 5.35
C ASP A 97 3.74 -8.30 5.38
N SER A 98 3.04 -7.28 4.88
CA SER A 98 1.57 -7.28 4.78
C SER A 98 1.01 -8.16 3.67
N ILE A 99 1.86 -8.71 2.80
CA ILE A 99 1.44 -9.56 1.67
C ILE A 99 1.13 -10.96 2.19
N ASP A 100 -0.13 -11.34 2.07
CA ASP A 100 -0.59 -12.69 2.39
C ASP A 100 0.03 -13.72 1.42
N ASP A 101 0.42 -14.87 1.98
CA ASP A 101 1.14 -15.95 1.28
C ASP A 101 0.22 -17.16 1.02
N GLU A 102 -1.10 -16.92 0.87
CA GLU A 102 -2.10 -17.98 0.71
C GLU A 102 -1.83 -18.90 -0.48
N ARG A 103 -1.10 -18.41 -1.50
CA ARG A 103 -0.80 -19.17 -2.72
C ARG A 103 0.69 -19.42 -2.85
N ALA A 104 1.04 -20.71 -2.72
CA ALA A 104 2.32 -21.22 -3.15
C ALA A 104 2.66 -20.70 -4.56
N PHE A 105 3.93 -20.35 -4.77
CA PHE A 105 4.51 -19.91 -6.05
C PHE A 105 4.23 -18.47 -6.51
N THR A 106 3.54 -17.63 -5.73
CA THR A 106 3.47 -16.19 -6.07
C THR A 106 4.70 -15.44 -5.57
N ARG A 107 5.22 -14.51 -6.38
CA ARG A 107 6.34 -13.65 -5.97
C ARG A 107 5.78 -12.40 -5.30
N LYS A 108 6.41 -11.94 -4.23
CA LYS A 108 6.04 -10.70 -3.54
C LYS A 108 6.67 -9.48 -4.24
N SER A 109 5.92 -8.38 -4.28
CA SER A 109 6.35 -7.11 -4.86
C SER A 109 5.75 -5.96 -4.06
N VAL A 110 6.43 -4.81 -4.11
CA VAL A 110 5.95 -3.58 -3.47
C VAL A 110 5.78 -2.51 -4.54
N ILE A 111 4.67 -1.79 -4.50
CA ILE A 111 4.40 -0.65 -5.38
C ILE A 111 4.62 0.64 -4.58
N VAL A 112 5.48 1.52 -5.11
CA VAL A 112 5.62 2.89 -4.62
C VAL A 112 4.49 3.72 -5.20
N CYS A 113 3.74 4.40 -4.34
CA CYS A 113 2.54 5.14 -4.70
C CYS A 113 2.64 6.59 -4.26
N ARG A 114 2.20 7.51 -5.12
CA ARG A 114 1.75 8.83 -4.67
C ARG A 114 0.34 8.65 -4.10
N VAL A 115 0.09 9.22 -2.93
CA VAL A 115 -1.14 9.03 -2.17
C VAL A 115 -1.71 10.39 -1.78
N ILE A 116 -2.99 10.63 -2.04
CA ILE A 116 -3.72 11.77 -1.48
C ILE A 116 -4.33 11.31 -0.15
N ALA A 117 -3.67 11.62 0.96
CA ALA A 117 -4.15 11.20 2.28
C ALA A 117 -5.38 12.00 2.73
N GLY A 118 -5.49 13.25 2.25
CA GLY A 118 -6.52 14.19 2.69
C GLY A 118 -6.54 14.34 4.21
N ARG A 119 -7.75 14.46 4.75
CA ARG A 119 -8.00 14.48 6.20
C ARG A 119 -7.90 13.06 6.74
N VAL A 120 -6.98 12.87 7.66
CA VAL A 120 -6.66 11.57 8.24
C VAL A 120 -7.32 11.48 9.62
N HIS A 121 -8.13 10.44 9.84
CA HIS A 121 -8.63 10.12 11.18
C HIS A 121 -7.51 9.46 11.99
N SER A 122 -7.24 9.97 13.20
CA SER A 122 -6.21 9.45 14.09
C SER A 122 -6.67 8.17 14.81
N PRO A 123 -5.82 7.15 15.00
CA PRO A 123 -6.20 5.91 15.69
C PRO A 123 -6.56 6.12 17.17
N PHE A 124 -6.18 7.27 17.75
CA PHE A 124 -6.42 7.62 19.15
C PHE A 124 -7.69 8.46 19.38
N GLU A 125 -8.36 8.88 18.30
CA GLU A 125 -9.63 9.60 18.39
C GLU A 125 -10.76 8.60 18.53
N GLU A 126 -11.57 8.72 19.60
CA GLU A 126 -12.78 7.92 19.73
C GLU A 126 -13.77 8.31 18.62
N ILE A 127 -14.21 7.31 17.84
CA ILE A 127 -15.25 7.50 16.83
C ILE A 127 -16.58 7.73 17.55
N GLN A 128 -16.87 8.97 17.93
CA GLN A 128 -18.21 9.35 18.36
C GLN A 128 -19.14 9.36 17.14
N GLY A 129 -19.70 8.19 16.84
CA GLY A 129 -20.87 8.02 15.97
C GLY A 129 -20.61 8.23 14.47
N LYS A 130 -20.59 7.10 13.74
CA LYS A 130 -20.44 7.00 12.28
C LYS A 130 -19.07 7.49 11.82
N VAL A 131 -18.37 6.74 10.98
CA VAL A 131 -17.22 7.28 10.23
C VAL A 131 -17.78 8.46 9.47
N ASP A 132 -17.57 9.65 10.02
CA ASP A 132 -18.15 10.86 9.49
C ASP A 132 -17.59 10.99 8.07
N SER A 133 -18.41 11.50 7.17
CA SER A 133 -17.99 11.93 5.82
C SER A 133 -16.89 13.02 5.82
N ARG A 134 -16.27 13.27 6.99
CA ARG A 134 -15.22 14.23 7.27
C ARG A 134 -13.80 13.71 7.06
N PHE A 135 -13.57 12.42 6.87
CA PHE A 135 -12.21 11.89 6.67
C PHE A 135 -12.06 11.24 5.30
N ASP A 136 -10.89 11.42 4.71
CA ASP A 136 -10.53 10.88 3.41
C ASP A 136 -9.70 9.58 3.58
N SER A 137 -9.10 9.38 4.77
CA SER A 137 -8.32 8.19 5.12
C SER A 137 -8.27 7.94 6.64
N LEU A 138 -7.86 6.72 7.02
CA LEU A 138 -7.74 6.28 8.41
C LEU A 138 -6.30 5.88 8.71
N ALA A 139 -5.66 6.51 9.70
CA ALA A 139 -4.35 6.06 10.17
C ALA A 139 -4.54 4.84 11.08
N GLU A 140 -3.97 3.70 10.71
CA GLU A 140 -3.97 2.50 11.57
C GLU A 140 -2.87 2.60 12.63
N LYS A 141 -1.74 3.21 12.27
CA LYS A 141 -0.58 3.33 13.14
C LYS A 141 0.16 4.63 12.89
N LEU A 142 0.53 5.29 13.98
CA LEU A 142 1.45 6.42 13.99
C LEU A 142 2.78 6.01 14.63
N SER A 143 3.86 6.61 14.14
CA SER A 143 5.18 6.52 14.76
C SER A 143 5.20 7.27 16.09
N LYS A 144 6.28 7.06 16.88
CA LYS A 144 6.53 7.81 18.11
C LYS A 144 6.58 9.34 17.91
N HIS A 145 6.89 9.79 16.70
CA HIS A 145 6.96 11.20 16.33
C HIS A 145 5.67 11.72 15.69
N GLY A 146 4.58 10.94 15.71
CA GLY A 146 3.29 11.33 15.13
C GLY A 146 3.18 11.16 13.60
N ASN A 147 4.25 10.74 12.91
CA ASN A 147 4.18 10.44 11.48
C ASN A 147 3.31 9.21 11.20
N ILE A 148 2.56 9.25 10.11
CA ILE A 148 1.72 8.14 9.65
C ILE A 148 2.61 6.97 9.23
N GLU A 149 2.48 5.84 9.91
CA GLU A 149 3.20 4.62 9.55
C GLU A 149 2.38 3.73 8.62
N GLU A 150 1.07 3.64 8.88
CA GLU A 150 0.14 2.72 8.23
C GLU A 150 -1.18 3.46 8.00
N LEU A 151 -1.64 3.46 6.74
CA LEU A 151 -2.76 4.30 6.29
C LEU A 151 -3.70 3.47 5.44
N ASN A 152 -4.98 3.54 5.76
CA ASN A 152 -6.05 2.88 5.03
C ASN A 152 -6.85 3.93 4.25
N LEU A 153 -6.80 3.86 2.92
CA LEU A 153 -7.37 4.86 2.01
C LEU A 153 -8.78 4.44 1.60
N LEU A 154 -9.76 5.30 1.84
CA LEU A 154 -11.18 4.96 1.64
C LEU A 154 -11.62 5.03 0.17
N ASN A 155 -10.82 5.69 -0.68
CA ASN A 155 -11.07 5.79 -2.11
C ASN A 155 -9.84 5.32 -2.90
N PRO A 156 -9.95 4.28 -3.75
CA PRO A 156 -8.83 3.81 -4.56
C PRO A 156 -8.25 4.85 -5.54
N LYS A 157 -9.04 5.87 -5.93
CA LYS A 157 -8.56 6.99 -6.76
C LYS A 157 -7.54 7.87 -6.03
N ALA A 158 -7.43 7.74 -4.71
CA ALA A 158 -6.41 8.41 -3.91
C ALA A 158 -5.00 7.88 -4.14
N LEU A 159 -4.82 6.78 -4.88
CA LEU A 159 -3.51 6.18 -5.14
C LEU A 159 -3.14 6.26 -6.62
N LEU A 160 -1.90 6.65 -6.88
CA LEU A 160 -1.27 6.54 -8.19
C LEU A 160 -0.06 5.62 -8.07
N PRO A 161 -0.03 4.46 -8.77
CA PRO A 161 1.16 3.61 -8.79
C PRO A 161 2.26 4.31 -9.61
N CYS A 162 3.45 4.48 -9.01
CA CYS A 162 4.57 5.16 -9.65
C CYS A 162 5.67 4.19 -10.05
N PHE A 163 6.04 3.27 -9.16
CA PHE A 163 7.11 2.31 -9.40
C PHE A 163 6.75 0.94 -8.85
N VAL A 164 7.07 -0.12 -9.59
CA VAL A 164 6.96 -1.51 -9.11
C VAL A 164 8.35 -1.99 -8.71
N VAL A 165 8.50 -2.37 -7.45
CA VAL A 165 9.72 -2.94 -6.88
C VAL A 165 9.57 -4.45 -6.81
N ILE A 166 10.39 -5.15 -7.58
CA ILE A 166 10.41 -6.62 -7.62
C ILE A 166 11.67 -7.09 -6.90
N TYR A 167 11.48 -7.81 -5.80
CA TYR A 167 12.59 -8.35 -5.02
C TYR A 167 13.14 -9.60 -5.69
N LYS A 168 14.48 -9.73 -5.69
CA LYS A 168 15.12 -11.00 -6.01
C LYS A 168 14.93 -11.95 -4.82
N GLN A 169 14.39 -13.12 -5.09
CA GLN A 169 14.30 -14.18 -4.09
C GLN A 169 15.73 -14.62 -3.75
N GLN A 170 16.19 -14.38 -2.52
CA GLN A 170 17.43 -15.01 -2.05
C GLN A 170 17.12 -16.48 -1.76
N THR A 171 17.72 -17.37 -2.55
CA THR A 171 17.79 -18.79 -2.17
C THR A 171 18.63 -18.89 -0.91
N VAL A 172 18.02 -19.24 0.22
CA VAL A 172 18.78 -19.63 1.42
C VAL A 172 19.59 -20.86 1.03
N LYS A 173 20.92 -20.70 0.92
CA LYS A 173 21.82 -21.86 0.82
C LYS A 173 21.75 -22.58 2.15
N ILE A 174 20.92 -23.62 2.25
CA ILE A 174 20.95 -24.55 3.37
C ILE A 174 22.34 -25.18 3.36
N LYS A 175 23.24 -24.74 4.25
CA LYS A 175 24.48 -25.45 4.52
C LYS A 175 24.08 -26.78 5.17
N ARG A 176 24.06 -27.85 4.38
CA ARG A 176 24.01 -29.21 4.91
C ARG A 176 25.25 -29.40 5.79
N PHE A 177 25.09 -29.41 7.11
CA PHE A 177 26.11 -29.91 8.01
C PHE A 177 26.23 -31.41 7.79
N HIS A 178 27.31 -31.86 7.13
CA HIS A 178 27.69 -33.26 7.21
C HIS A 178 28.33 -33.49 8.58
N SER A 179 27.59 -34.07 9.51
CA SER A 179 28.16 -34.69 10.70
C SER A 179 28.95 -35.92 10.28
N SER A 180 30.27 -35.80 10.15
CA SER A 180 31.15 -36.96 10.06
C SER A 180 31.31 -37.53 11.47
N SER A 181 30.50 -38.50 11.84
CA SER A 181 30.74 -39.35 13.02
C SER A 181 31.97 -40.21 12.76
N ARG A 182 33.12 -39.85 13.35
CA ARG A 182 34.20 -40.81 13.54
C ARG A 182 33.87 -41.64 14.76
N ILE A 183 33.46 -42.88 14.52
CA ILE A 183 33.54 -43.96 15.49
C ILE A 183 35.03 -44.35 15.53
N SER A 184 35.72 -44.04 16.61
CA SER A 184 37.01 -44.65 16.92
C SER A 184 36.76 -45.78 17.91
N SER A 185 36.85 -47.00 17.40
CA SER A 185 36.88 -48.23 18.18
C SER A 185 38.30 -48.52 18.68
N ILE A 186 38.35 -49.12 19.87
CA ILE A 186 39.49 -49.70 20.62
C ILE A 186 40.20 -48.70 21.54
#